data_AF-A0A9J6FFL0-F1
#
_entry.id   AF-A0A9J6FFL0-F1
#
_cell.length_a   1.000
_cell.length_b   1.000
_cell.length_c   1.000
_cell.angle_alpha   90.00
_cell.angle_beta   90.00
_cell.angle_gamma   90.00
#
_symmetry.space_group_name_H-M   'P 1'
#
loop_
_entity.id
_entity.type
_entity.pdbx_description
1 polymer ?
#
loop_
_entity_poly.entity_id
_entity_poly.type
_entity_poly.pdbx_seq_one_letter_code
_entity_poly.pdbx_strand_id
1 'polypeptide(L)'
;MYLRPTGHLTPFVAGILTAFCFHKYSYVRFGKVSYALGWLLSVITALVVLYAVFDWNHRGSYVQAWVSAYAGLHRLAWALAVCWVIFVCATGQAELANRLLSLNLFVPLSRLTYCGYLVQMLVISTRLVTLRHSTHYTHWSMVRDYLGHTVLVYMFAYLMYLLCECPTSKLDKIVRAKFMPATRRQPEEKGDSPSPSTLANCCHL
;
A
#
# COMPACT_ATOMS: atom_id res chain seq x y z
N MET A 1 5.97 -25.60 -7.49
CA MET A 1 5.11 -24.62 -8.20
C MET A 1 6.00 -23.68 -9.00
N TYR A 2 5.97 -23.76 -10.33
CA TYR A 2 6.68 -22.80 -11.18
C TYR A 2 5.80 -21.54 -11.33
N LEU A 3 6.02 -20.55 -10.47
CA LEU A 3 5.35 -19.24 -10.61
C LEU A 3 5.92 -18.55 -11.84
N ARG A 4 5.10 -18.40 -12.89
CA ARG A 4 5.50 -17.65 -14.08
C ARG A 4 5.80 -16.19 -13.65
N PRO A 5 7.03 -15.68 -13.85
CA PRO A 5 7.43 -14.34 -13.39
C PRO A 5 6.71 -13.20 -14.13
N THR A 6 6.02 -13.49 -15.23
CA THR A 6 5.32 -12.51 -16.06
C THR A 6 4.25 -11.73 -15.30
N GLY A 7 3.68 -12.29 -14.24
CA GLY A 7 2.66 -11.62 -13.41
C GLY A 7 3.20 -10.44 -12.59
N HIS A 8 4.51 -10.36 -12.36
CA HIS A 8 5.16 -9.27 -11.63
C HIS A 8 5.72 -8.19 -12.56
N LEU A 9 5.99 -8.51 -13.83
CA LEU A 9 6.51 -7.56 -14.82
C LEU A 9 5.58 -6.36 -15.01
N THR A 10 4.27 -6.64 -15.03
CA THR A 10 3.21 -5.65 -15.23
C THR A 10 3.26 -4.46 -14.25
N PRO A 11 3.21 -4.65 -12.92
CA PRO A 11 3.30 -3.54 -11.98
C PRO A 11 4.68 -2.85 -12.01
N PHE A 12 5.77 -3.57 -12.31
CA PHE A 12 7.09 -2.94 -12.45
C PHE A 12 7.14 -1.95 -13.62
N VAL A 13 6.68 -2.36 -14.80
CA VAL A 13 6.65 -1.50 -15.99
C VAL A 13 5.73 -0.30 -15.77
N ALA A 14 4.55 -0.50 -15.18
CA ALA A 14 3.64 0.60 -14.85
C ALA A 14 4.27 1.59 -13.85
N GLY A 15 4.99 1.09 -12.85
CA GLY A 15 5.71 1.91 -11.87
C GLY A 15 6.85 2.72 -12.51
N ILE A 16 7.69 2.08 -13.34
CA ILE A 16 8.79 2.75 -14.05
C ILE A 16 8.25 3.83 -14.99
N LEU A 17 7.19 3.54 -15.75
CA LEU A 17 6.55 4.51 -16.63
C LEU A 17 6.05 5.73 -15.84
N THR A 18 5.37 5.48 -14.72
CA THR A 18 4.84 6.55 -13.85
C THR A 18 5.96 7.37 -13.24
N ALA A 19 7.06 6.74 -12.82
CA ALA A 19 8.24 7.43 -12.30
C ALA A 19 8.91 8.31 -13.37
N PHE A 20 9.00 7.82 -14.61
CA PHE A 20 9.51 8.59 -15.74
C PHE A 20 8.61 9.80 -16.06
N CYS A 21 7.29 9.59 -16.07
CA CYS A 21 6.32 10.68 -16.19
C CYS A 21 6.47 11.70 -15.05
N PHE A 22 6.64 11.26 -13.81
CA PHE A 22 6.87 12.16 -12.68
C PHE A 22 8.13 12.99 -12.86
N HIS A 23 9.24 12.39 -13.28
CA HIS A 23 10.48 13.12 -13.52
C HIS A 23 10.31 14.21 -14.61
N LYS A 24 9.57 13.89 -15.68
CA LYS A 24 9.34 14.83 -16.79
C LYS A 24 8.30 15.91 -16.48
N TYR A 25 7.31 15.62 -15.64
CA TYR A 25 6.18 16.50 -15.34
C TYR A 25 6.17 17.01 -13.90
N SER A 26 7.31 16.99 -13.21
CA SER A 26 7.45 17.31 -11.79
C SER A 26 6.95 18.72 -11.39
N TYR A 27 6.84 19.65 -12.34
CA TYR A 27 6.43 21.04 -12.13
C TYR A 27 4.99 21.35 -12.59
N VAL A 28 4.26 20.37 -13.14
CA VAL A 28 2.90 20.59 -13.64
C VAL A 28 1.90 20.49 -12.49
N ARG A 29 1.34 21.64 -12.09
CA ARG A 29 0.20 21.68 -11.17
C ARG A 29 -1.08 21.32 -11.93
N PHE A 30 -1.69 20.20 -11.58
CA PHE A 30 -2.96 19.78 -12.17
C PHE A 30 -4.10 20.68 -11.68
N GLY A 31 -5.01 21.02 -12.59
CA GLY A 31 -6.25 21.68 -12.21
C GLY A 31 -7.14 20.76 -11.37
N LYS A 32 -8.03 21.35 -10.55
CA LYS A 32 -8.96 20.61 -9.68
C LYS A 32 -9.80 19.56 -10.43
N VAL A 33 -10.12 19.84 -11.70
CA VAL A 33 -10.87 18.94 -12.59
C VAL A 33 -10.07 17.70 -12.96
N SER A 34 -8.83 17.84 -13.43
CA SER A 34 -7.96 16.71 -13.78
C SER A 34 -7.65 15.83 -12.57
N TYR A 35 -7.50 16.45 -11.40
CA TYR A 35 -7.34 15.75 -10.12
C TYR A 35 -8.57 14.89 -9.79
N ALA A 36 -9.78 15.48 -9.84
CA ALA A 36 -11.02 14.77 -9.56
C ALA A 36 -11.29 13.64 -10.57
N LEU A 37 -11.05 13.89 -11.85
CA LEU A 37 -11.19 12.88 -12.90
C LEU A 37 -10.26 11.68 -12.69
N GLY A 38 -9.00 11.92 -12.32
CA GLY A 38 -8.07 10.83 -12.06
C GLY A 38 -8.43 10.00 -10.83
N TRP A 39 -8.96 10.66 -9.78
CA TRP A 39 -9.52 9.94 -8.61
C TRP A 39 -10.74 9.10 -8.98
N LEU A 40 -11.70 9.68 -9.70
CA LEU A 40 -12.87 8.94 -10.18
C LEU A 40 -12.46 7.76 -11.06
N LEU A 41 -11.55 7.98 -12.01
CA LEU A 41 -11.07 6.93 -12.90
C LEU A 41 -10.39 5.81 -12.12
N SER A 42 -9.59 6.14 -11.10
CA SER A 42 -8.92 5.14 -10.26
C SER A 42 -9.93 4.31 -9.46
N VAL A 43 -10.93 4.96 -8.86
CA VAL A 43 -11.98 4.28 -8.09
C VAL A 43 -12.85 3.41 -9.00
N ILE A 44 -13.29 3.92 -10.14
CA ILE A 44 -14.07 3.17 -11.12
C ILE A 44 -13.29 1.95 -11.59
N THR A 45 -12.00 2.13 -11.92
CA THR A 45 -11.13 1.03 -12.35
C THR A 45 -11.00 -0.04 -11.27
N ALA A 46 -10.80 0.35 -10.01
CA ALA A 46 -10.74 -0.58 -8.88
C ALA A 46 -12.06 -1.35 -8.69
N LEU A 47 -13.20 -0.66 -8.79
CA LEU A 47 -14.52 -1.28 -8.66
C LEU A 47 -14.81 -2.25 -9.80
N VAL A 48 -14.50 -1.88 -11.05
CA VAL A 48 -14.67 -2.76 -12.22
C VAL A 48 -13.85 -4.03 -12.04
N VAL A 49 -12.60 -3.93 -11.58
CA VAL A 49 -11.76 -5.11 -11.32
C VAL A 49 -12.37 -6.01 -10.24
N LEU A 50 -12.91 -5.45 -9.16
CA LEU A 50 -13.55 -6.21 -8.08
C LEU A 50 -14.86 -6.89 -8.52
N TYR A 51 -15.77 -6.14 -9.15
CA TYR A 51 -17.08 -6.66 -9.53
C TYR A 51 -17.04 -7.63 -10.71
N ALA A 52 -16.04 -7.53 -11.59
CA ALA A 52 -15.87 -8.47 -12.69
C ALA A 52 -15.67 -9.92 -12.21
N VAL A 53 -15.04 -10.14 -11.04
CA VAL A 53 -14.91 -11.47 -10.44
C VAL A 53 -16.25 -11.98 -9.89
N PHE A 54 -17.06 -11.08 -9.33
CA PHE A 54 -18.37 -11.45 -8.80
C PHE A 54 -19.33 -11.89 -9.91
N ASP A 55 -19.35 -11.15 -11.02
CA ASP A 55 -20.17 -11.48 -12.19
C ASP A 55 -19.73 -12.79 -12.85
N TRP A 56 -18.42 -13.02 -12.93
CA TRP A 56 -17.84 -14.29 -13.39
C TRP A 56 -18.35 -15.49 -12.59
N ASN A 57 -18.40 -15.38 -11.26
CA ASN A 57 -18.77 -16.47 -10.38
C ASN A 57 -20.28 -16.78 -10.41
N HIS A 58 -21.13 -15.82 -10.78
CA HIS A 58 -22.59 -15.98 -10.78
C HIS A 58 -23.19 -16.40 -12.13
N ARG A 59 -22.61 -15.95 -13.26
CA ARG A 59 -23.31 -16.04 -14.56
C ARG A 59 -23.02 -17.27 -15.41
N GLY A 60 -21.97 -18.05 -15.14
CA GLY A 60 -21.71 -19.36 -15.75
C GLY A 60 -21.51 -19.43 -17.28
N SER A 61 -21.81 -18.36 -18.04
CA SER A 61 -21.66 -18.26 -19.50
C SER A 61 -21.04 -16.92 -19.85
N TYR A 62 -19.93 -16.93 -20.60
CA TYR A 62 -19.19 -15.72 -20.94
C TYR A 62 -18.48 -15.85 -22.29
N VAL A 63 -18.35 -14.70 -22.95
CA VAL A 63 -17.55 -14.56 -24.18
C VAL A 63 -16.09 -14.74 -23.84
N GLN A 64 -15.44 -15.74 -24.43
CA GLN A 64 -14.05 -16.12 -24.15
C GLN A 64 -13.05 -14.96 -24.39
N ALA A 65 -13.40 -14.01 -25.27
CA ALA A 65 -12.63 -12.78 -25.49
C ALA A 65 -12.65 -11.82 -24.29
N TRP A 66 -13.78 -11.69 -23.57
CA TRP A 66 -13.86 -10.84 -22.39
C TRP A 66 -13.06 -11.41 -21.23
N VAL A 67 -13.10 -12.74 -21.09
CA VAL A 67 -12.33 -13.51 -20.12
C VAL A 67 -10.83 -13.29 -20.29
N SER A 68 -10.31 -13.46 -21.51
CA SER A 68 -8.89 -13.33 -21.78
C SER A 68 -8.41 -11.88 -21.64
N ALA A 69 -9.23 -10.92 -22.07
CA ALA A 69 -8.98 -9.50 -21.86
C ALA A 69 -8.90 -9.16 -20.36
N TYR A 70 -9.86 -9.60 -19.56
CA TYR A 70 -9.84 -9.40 -18.11
C TYR A 70 -8.61 -10.06 -17.45
N ALA A 71 -8.29 -11.30 -17.83
CA ALA A 71 -7.14 -12.03 -17.29
C ALA A 71 -5.80 -11.29 -17.49
N GLY A 72 -5.63 -10.57 -18.61
CA GLY A 72 -4.44 -9.76 -18.89
C GLY A 72 -4.50 -8.34 -18.31
N LEU A 73 -5.66 -7.68 -18.40
CA LEU A 73 -5.80 -6.25 -18.12
C LEU A 73 -6.05 -5.94 -16.64
N HIS A 74 -6.65 -6.83 -15.86
CA HIS A 74 -7.01 -6.51 -14.47
C HIS A 74 -5.80 -6.07 -13.62
N ARG A 75 -4.64 -6.71 -13.82
CA ARG A 75 -3.39 -6.35 -13.10
C ARG A 75 -2.82 -5.02 -13.56
N LEU A 76 -2.86 -4.75 -14.87
CA LEU A 76 -2.45 -3.47 -15.45
C LEU A 76 -3.33 -2.35 -14.92
N ALA A 77 -4.65 -2.54 -15.00
CA ALA A 77 -5.65 -1.58 -14.57
C ALA A 77 -5.51 -1.25 -13.07
N TRP A 78 -5.34 -2.28 -12.24
CA TRP A 78 -5.05 -2.09 -10.81
C TRP A 78 -3.73 -1.35 -10.58
N ALA A 79 -2.66 -1.74 -11.27
CA ALA A 79 -1.36 -1.08 -11.13
C ALA A 79 -1.42 0.39 -11.54
N LEU A 80 -2.13 0.73 -12.62
CA LEU A 80 -2.32 2.11 -13.08
C LEU A 80 -3.13 2.95 -12.08
N ALA A 81 -4.19 2.38 -11.48
CA ALA A 81 -4.95 3.04 -10.44
C ALA A 81 -4.07 3.37 -9.22
N VAL A 82 -3.23 2.43 -8.79
CA VAL A 82 -2.27 2.66 -7.69
C VAL A 82 -1.20 3.67 -8.08
N CYS A 83 -0.68 3.59 -9.31
CA CYS A 83 0.31 4.54 -9.84
C CYS A 83 -0.21 5.98 -9.82
N TRP A 84 -1.48 6.20 -10.20
CA TRP A 84 -2.11 7.51 -10.12
C TRP A 84 -2.12 8.04 -8.68
N VAL A 85 -2.52 7.22 -7.70
CA VAL A 85 -2.52 7.62 -6.28
C VAL A 85 -1.11 8.01 -5.82
N ILE A 86 -0.09 7.21 -6.15
CA ILE A 86 1.32 7.51 -5.80
C ILE A 86 1.78 8.82 -6.44
N PHE A 87 1.48 9.02 -7.72
CA PHE A 87 1.84 10.22 -8.48
C PHE A 87 1.21 11.48 -7.87
N VAL A 88 -0.05 11.40 -7.47
CA VAL A 88 -0.75 12.50 -6.81
C VAL A 88 -0.18 12.79 -5.41
N CYS A 89 0.24 11.75 -4.67
CA CYS A 89 0.94 11.93 -3.41
C CYS A 89 2.32 12.60 -3.60
N ALA A 90 3.06 12.18 -4.64
CA ALA A 90 4.40 12.71 -4.94
C ALA A 90 4.38 14.18 -5.41
N THR A 91 3.30 14.62 -6.08
CA THR A 91 3.11 16.02 -6.49
C THR A 91 2.63 16.93 -5.35
N GLY A 92 2.38 16.39 -4.15
CA GLY A 92 1.97 17.17 -2.97
C GLY A 92 0.57 17.78 -3.04
N GLN A 93 -0.22 17.44 -4.07
CA GLN A 93 -1.58 17.97 -4.25
C GLN A 93 -2.63 17.22 -3.41
N ALA A 94 -2.36 15.97 -3.00
CA ALA A 94 -3.24 15.22 -2.10
C ALA A 94 -2.85 15.43 -0.63
N GLU A 95 -3.27 16.56 -0.06
CA GLU A 95 -3.03 16.88 1.34
C GLU A 95 -3.63 15.81 2.29
N LEU A 96 -4.82 15.29 1.99
CA LEU A 96 -5.44 14.23 2.79
C LEU A 96 -4.63 12.93 2.76
N ALA A 97 -4.23 12.47 1.56
CA ALA A 97 -3.49 11.22 1.41
C ALA A 97 -2.09 11.32 2.03
N ASN A 98 -1.42 12.47 1.87
CA ASN A 98 -0.11 12.71 2.48
C ASN A 98 -0.18 12.78 4.01
N ARG A 99 -1.25 13.38 4.57
CA ARG A 99 -1.51 13.38 6.02
C ARG A 99 -1.78 11.98 6.56
N LEU A 100 -2.49 11.14 5.80
CA LEU A 100 -2.69 9.74 6.19
C LEU A 100 -1.35 8.99 6.15
N LEU A 101 -0.60 9.04 5.05
CA LEU A 101 0.67 8.32 4.91
C LEU A 101 1.75 8.76 5.90
N SER A 102 1.72 10.02 6.35
CA SER A 102 2.67 10.54 7.35
C SER A 102 2.32 10.15 8.78
N LEU A 103 1.18 9.45 9.01
CA LEU A 103 0.87 8.93 10.34
C LEU A 103 1.92 7.90 10.75
N ASN A 104 2.54 8.10 11.92
CA ASN A 104 3.45 7.15 12.55
C ASN A 104 2.85 5.75 12.78
N LEU A 105 1.52 5.62 12.66
CA LEU A 105 0.80 4.34 12.69
C LEU A 105 1.12 3.45 11.48
N PHE A 106 1.47 4.01 10.32
CA PHE A 106 1.80 3.22 9.13
C PHE A 106 3.12 2.45 9.27
N VAL A 107 4.02 2.93 10.11
CA VAL A 107 5.31 2.27 10.35
C VAL A 107 5.12 0.87 10.95
N PRO A 108 4.50 0.70 12.13
CA PRO A 108 4.23 -0.64 12.68
C PRO A 108 3.23 -1.43 11.84
N LEU A 109 2.29 -0.78 11.15
CA LEU A 109 1.31 -1.46 10.30
C LEU A 109 1.97 -2.13 9.09
N SER A 110 2.94 -1.48 8.45
CA SER A 110 3.70 -2.02 7.31
C SER A 110 4.50 -3.25 7.71
N ARG A 111 5.03 -3.24 8.93
CA ARG A 111 5.77 -4.34 9.53
C ARG A 111 4.87 -5.54 9.84
N LEU A 112 3.71 -5.30 10.46
CA LEU A 112 2.71 -6.34 10.74
C LEU A 112 2.18 -6.99 9.45
N THR A 113 1.90 -6.18 8.42
CA THR A 113 1.47 -6.69 7.10
C THR A 113 2.55 -7.50 6.41
N TYR A 114 3.83 -7.16 6.57
CA TYR A 114 4.94 -7.98 6.07
C TYR A 114 4.99 -9.35 6.74
N CYS A 115 4.91 -9.41 8.08
CA CYS A 115 4.81 -10.69 8.80
C CYS A 115 3.57 -11.48 8.37
N GLY A 116 2.43 -10.80 8.22
CA GLY A 116 1.18 -11.38 7.73
C GLY A 116 1.31 -12.00 6.34
N TYR A 117 2.00 -11.31 5.43
CA TYR A 117 2.25 -11.81 4.08
C TYR A 117 3.04 -13.13 4.08
N LEU A 118 4.10 -13.22 4.89
CA LEU A 118 4.90 -14.45 5.00
C LEU A 118 4.07 -15.63 5.53
N VAL A 119 3.30 -15.41 6.60
CA VAL A 119 2.44 -16.44 7.20
C VAL A 119 1.32 -16.84 6.23
N GLN A 120 0.72 -15.88 5.53
CA GLN A 120 -0.34 -16.14 4.54
C GLN A 120 0.15 -17.10 3.45
N MET A 121 1.38 -16.93 2.94
CA MET A 121 1.95 -17.83 1.93
C MET A 121 2.11 -19.26 2.44
N LEU A 122 2.49 -19.44 3.71
CA LEU A 122 2.58 -20.75 4.34
C LEU A 122 1.20 -21.39 4.49
N VAL A 123 0.19 -20.64 4.95
CA VAL A 123 -1.19 -21.13 5.14
C VAL A 123 -1.84 -21.52 3.82
N ILE A 124 -1.64 -20.75 2.74
CA ILE A 124 -2.13 -21.13 1.41
C ILE A 124 -1.44 -22.41 0.95
N SER A 125 -0.13 -22.53 1.15
CA SER A 125 0.65 -23.69 0.73
C SER A 125 0.21 -24.96 1.45
N THR A 126 -0.03 -24.90 2.77
CA THR A 126 -0.54 -26.05 3.53
C THR A 126 -1.95 -26.42 3.09
N ARG A 127 -2.83 -25.43 2.83
CA ARG A 127 -4.18 -25.68 2.32
C ARG A 127 -4.14 -26.41 0.97
N LEU A 128 -3.26 -26.00 0.06
CA LEU A 128 -3.11 -26.63 -1.26
C LEU A 128 -2.68 -28.10 -1.18
N VAL A 129 -1.84 -28.47 -0.22
CA VAL A 129 -1.41 -29.86 -0.01
C VAL A 129 -2.54 -30.71 0.63
N THR A 130 -3.34 -30.10 1.50
CA THR A 130 -4.42 -30.76 2.24
C THR A 130 -5.74 -30.84 1.45
N LEU A 131 -5.94 -29.99 0.43
CA LEU A 131 -7.09 -30.01 -0.47
C LEU A 131 -7.11 -31.30 -1.32
N ARG A 132 -7.60 -32.39 -0.72
CA ARG A 132 -7.85 -33.68 -1.39
C ARG A 132 -9.34 -34.03 -1.54
N HIS A 133 -10.23 -33.23 -0.95
CA HIS A 133 -11.68 -33.45 -0.99
C HIS A 133 -12.42 -32.27 -1.63
N SER A 134 -13.44 -32.58 -2.44
CA SER A 134 -14.36 -31.60 -3.01
C SER A 134 -15.31 -31.12 -1.92
N THR A 135 -15.04 -29.95 -1.34
CA THR A 135 -15.97 -29.27 -0.43
C THR A 135 -17.07 -28.57 -1.23
N HIS A 136 -18.33 -28.79 -0.85
CA HIS A 136 -19.47 -28.08 -1.43
C HIS A 136 -19.38 -26.58 -1.13
N TYR A 137 -19.14 -25.81 -2.19
CA TYR A 137 -18.98 -24.35 -2.18
C TYR A 137 -20.34 -23.65 -1.99
N THR A 138 -20.81 -23.57 -0.74
CA THR A 138 -21.95 -22.69 -0.38
C THR A 138 -21.42 -21.34 0.12
N HIS A 139 -22.16 -20.25 -0.10
CA HIS A 139 -21.75 -18.91 0.35
C HIS A 139 -21.40 -18.86 1.85
N TRP A 140 -22.19 -19.52 2.70
CA TRP A 140 -21.93 -19.60 4.13
C TRP A 140 -20.63 -20.35 4.46
N SER A 141 -20.35 -21.45 3.76
CA SER A 141 -19.09 -22.20 3.95
C SER A 141 -17.87 -21.37 3.53
N MET A 142 -17.96 -20.59 2.44
CA MET A 142 -16.87 -19.73 1.97
C MET A 142 -16.54 -18.64 2.98
N VAL A 143 -17.57 -17.98 3.54
CA VAL A 143 -17.38 -16.91 4.53
C VAL A 143 -16.73 -17.46 5.80
N ARG A 144 -17.21 -18.60 6.30
CA ARG A 144 -16.64 -19.25 7.50
C ARG A 144 -15.17 -19.62 7.30
N ASP A 145 -14.85 -20.27 6.17
CA ASP A 145 -13.48 -20.66 5.86
C ASP A 145 -12.57 -19.45 5.70
N TYR A 146 -13.03 -18.41 5.01
CA TYR A 146 -12.28 -17.16 4.83
C TYR A 146 -12.00 -16.50 6.19
N LEU A 147 -13.01 -16.39 7.05
CA LEU A 147 -12.87 -15.78 8.37
C LEU A 147 -11.89 -16.59 9.23
N GLY A 148 -12.02 -17.92 9.24
CA GLY A 148 -11.14 -18.82 9.98
C GLY A 148 -9.69 -18.70 9.55
N HIS A 149 -9.43 -18.73 8.24
CA HIS A 149 -8.09 -18.52 7.70
C HIS A 149 -7.53 -17.14 8.06
N THR A 150 -8.34 -16.10 7.95
CA THR A 150 -7.93 -14.72 8.26
C THR A 150 -7.52 -14.60 9.73
N VAL A 151 -8.34 -15.09 10.66
CA VAL A 151 -8.03 -15.06 12.10
C VAL A 151 -6.75 -15.84 12.41
N LEU A 152 -6.60 -17.06 11.87
CA LEU A 152 -5.41 -17.86 12.09
C LEU A 152 -4.14 -17.16 11.57
N VAL A 153 -4.17 -16.63 10.34
CA VAL A 153 -3.03 -15.93 9.76
C VAL A 153 -2.63 -14.72 10.59
N TYR A 154 -3.59 -13.89 11.01
CA TYR A 154 -3.27 -12.72 11.82
C TYR A 154 -2.77 -13.08 13.23
N MET A 155 -3.28 -14.16 13.83
CA MET A 155 -2.77 -14.67 15.11
C MET A 155 -1.30 -15.10 15.01
N PHE A 156 -0.96 -15.90 13.99
CA PHE A 156 0.43 -16.32 13.76
C PHE A 156 1.34 -15.17 13.33
N ALA A 157 0.83 -14.24 12.52
CA ALA A 157 1.56 -13.04 12.11
C ALA A 157 1.92 -12.16 13.32
N TYR A 158 0.97 -11.99 14.25
CA TYR A 158 1.20 -11.26 15.49
C TYR A 158 2.26 -11.94 16.37
N LEU A 159 2.21 -13.27 16.49
CA LEU A 159 3.21 -14.04 17.23
C LEU A 159 4.61 -13.90 16.60
N MET A 160 4.73 -14.02 15.28
CA MET A 160 5.99 -13.79 14.56
C MET A 160 6.50 -12.36 14.71
N TYR A 161 5.61 -11.36 14.66
CA TYR A 161 5.95 -9.97 14.88
C TYR A 161 6.55 -9.75 16.28
N LEU A 162 5.93 -10.32 17.33
CA LEU A 162 6.47 -10.24 18.69
C LEU A 162 7.82 -10.96 18.84
N LEU A 163 7.97 -12.15 18.26
CA LEU A 163 9.17 -12.97 18.41
C LEU A 163 10.37 -12.46 17.60
N CYS A 164 10.14 -11.91 16.40
CA CYS A 164 11.24 -11.48 15.54
C CYS A 164 11.47 -9.97 15.61
N GLU A 165 10.40 -9.17 15.66
CA GLU A 165 10.55 -7.73 15.46
C GLU A 165 10.84 -6.97 16.75
N CYS A 166 10.27 -7.39 17.90
CA CYS A 166 10.63 -6.84 19.20
C CYS A 166 12.12 -7.02 19.55
N PRO A 167 12.75 -8.20 19.37
CA PRO A 167 14.19 -8.33 19.63
C PRO A 167 15.02 -7.59 18.58
N THR A 168 14.64 -7.64 17.30
CA THR A 168 15.40 -6.94 16.23
C THR A 168 15.38 -5.43 16.44
N SER A 169 14.28 -4.86 16.91
CA SER A 169 14.19 -3.42 17.22
C SER A 169 15.04 -3.02 18.43
N LYS A 170 15.25 -3.92 19.40
CA LYS A 170 16.17 -3.70 20.53
C LYS A 170 17.63 -3.86 20.09
N LEU A 171 17.91 -4.86 19.26
CA LEU A 171 19.22 -5.10 18.66
C LEU A 171 19.67 -3.94 17.77
N ASP A 172 18.80 -3.39 16.90
CA ASP A 172 19.13 -2.25 16.05
C ASP A 172 19.54 -1.02 16.87
N LYS A 173 18.86 -0.75 18.00
CA LYS A 173 19.24 0.33 18.91
C LYS A 173 20.61 0.11 19.54
N ILE A 174 20.92 -1.12 19.96
CA ILE A 174 22.21 -1.48 20.56
C ILE A 174 23.33 -1.42 19.50
N VAL A 175 23.09 -1.96 18.31
CA VAL A 175 24.05 -1.95 17.20
C VAL A 175 24.30 -0.53 16.73
N ARG A 176 23.27 0.30 16.53
CA ARG A 176 23.43 1.73 16.20
C ARG A 176 24.14 2.51 17.29
N ALA A 177 23.83 2.29 18.56
CA ALA A 177 24.55 2.93 19.66
C ALA A 177 26.03 2.52 19.72
N LYS A 178 26.36 1.30 19.28
CA LYS A 178 27.73 0.78 19.27
C LYS A 178 28.52 1.19 18.02
N PHE A 179 27.87 1.29 16.85
CA PHE A 179 28.52 1.61 15.57
C PHE A 179 28.44 3.09 15.18
N MET A 180 27.47 3.86 15.69
CA MET A 180 27.41 5.31 15.58
C MET A 180 27.59 5.92 16.98
N PRO A 181 28.82 6.23 17.42
CA PRO A 181 29.00 7.14 18.53
C PRO A 181 28.46 8.50 18.06
N ALA A 182 27.30 8.87 18.61
CA ALA A 182 26.64 10.17 18.55
C ALA A 182 27.25 11.17 17.55
N THR A 183 26.69 11.28 16.34
CA THR A 183 26.64 12.60 15.70
C THR A 183 25.86 13.49 16.66
N ARG A 184 26.62 14.29 17.40
CA ARG A 184 26.22 15.32 18.34
C ARG A 184 24.84 15.87 17.98
N ARG A 185 23.84 15.62 18.83
CA ARG A 185 22.64 16.47 18.88
C ARG A 185 23.17 17.89 19.06
N GLN A 186 23.09 18.73 18.02
CA GLN A 186 23.01 20.15 18.29
C GLN A 186 21.75 20.35 19.15
N PRO A 187 21.84 21.03 20.30
CA PRO A 187 20.64 21.52 20.95
C PRO A 187 19.90 22.34 19.92
N GLU A 188 18.61 22.05 19.79
CA GLU A 188 17.64 22.94 19.19
C GLU A 188 17.88 24.34 19.78
N GLU A 189 18.55 25.21 19.02
CA GLU A 189 18.63 26.63 19.33
C GLU A 189 17.20 27.13 19.19
N LYS A 190 16.55 27.33 20.33
CA LYS A 190 15.25 27.98 20.45
C LYS A 190 15.45 29.44 20.01
N GLY A 191 15.44 29.63 18.69
CA GLY A 191 15.35 30.93 18.05
C GLY A 191 14.01 31.55 18.41
N ASP A 192 14.05 32.39 19.44
CA ASP A 192 13.05 33.41 19.72
C ASP A 192 12.73 34.15 18.43
N SER A 193 11.53 33.90 17.88
CA SER A 193 11.00 34.69 16.77
C SER A 193 10.20 35.82 17.43
N PRO A 194 10.60 37.10 17.27
CA PRO A 194 9.86 38.19 17.88
C PRO A 194 8.48 38.30 17.23
N SER A 195 7.47 38.45 18.08
CA SER A 195 6.09 38.77 17.74
C SER A 195 6.01 40.03 16.86
N PRO A 196 5.20 40.05 15.79
CA PRO A 196 5.00 41.23 14.97
C PRO A 196 4.00 42.18 15.65
N SER A 197 4.47 42.97 16.62
CA SER A 197 3.64 44.01 17.23
C SER A 197 4.39 45.26 17.72
N THR A 198 5.70 45.40 17.47
CA THR A 198 6.51 46.50 18.02
C THR A 198 7.29 47.29 16.95
N LEU A 199 6.76 47.40 15.73
CA LEU A 199 7.32 48.24 14.65
C LEU A 199 6.53 49.54 14.38
N ALA A 200 5.58 49.91 15.26
CA ALA A 200 4.72 51.08 15.05
C ALA A 200 5.13 52.35 15.84
N ASN A 201 6.08 52.29 16.78
CA ASN A 201 6.33 53.41 17.71
C ASN A 201 7.73 54.06 17.65
N CYS A 202 8.55 53.80 16.62
CA CYS A 202 9.88 54.42 16.49
C CYS A 202 10.04 55.32 15.25
N CYS A 203 8.95 55.91 14.75
CA CYS A 203 9.00 56.87 13.64
C CYS A 203 8.59 58.30 14.02
N HIS A 204 8.75 58.67 15.30
CA HIS A 204 8.61 60.04 15.78
C HIS A 204 9.58 60.27 16.95
N LEU A 205 10.83 60.60 16.63
CA LEU A 205 11.62 61.63 17.31
C LEU A 205 12.80 62.03 16.41
#